data_AF-A0A0M8T018-F1
#
_entry.id   AF-A0A0M8T018-F1
#
_cell.length_a   1.000
_cell.length_b   1.000
_cell.length_c   1.000
_cell.angle_alpha   90.00
_cell.angle_beta   90.00
_cell.angle_gamma   90.00
#
_symmetry.space_group_name_H-M   'P 1'
#
loop_
_entity.id
_entity.type
_entity.pdbx_description
1 polymer ?
#
loop_
_entity_poly.entity_id
_entity_poly.type
_entity_poly.pdbx_seq_one_letter_code
_entity_poly.pdbx_strand_id
1 'polypeptide(L)'
;MRLRFLGIIPNTPGNESPTLWLDEDGGDLLIQSYKATEDEVKACQEVGSIPGHGTDVPDHETIIRLPKVMLQYIPRPDSEEGSGARDA
;
A
#
# COMPACT_ATOMS: atom_id res chain seq x y z
N MET A 1 1.19 -3.39 20.43
CA MET A 1 0.61 -2.78 19.21
C MET A 1 0.30 -1.33 19.53
N ARG A 2 1.11 -0.42 19.00
CA ARG A 2 0.97 1.02 19.16
C ARG A 2 0.69 1.62 17.80
N LEU A 3 -0.57 1.91 17.52
CA LEU A 3 -0.98 2.42 16.22
C LEU A 3 -0.86 3.95 16.17
N ARG A 4 -0.04 4.45 15.27
CA ARG A 4 0.01 5.87 14.90
C ARG A 4 -0.83 6.10 13.64
N PHE A 5 -1.82 6.97 13.76
CA PHE A 5 -2.60 7.43 12.60
C PHE A 5 -1.70 8.21 11.63
N LEU A 6 -1.75 7.83 10.34
CA LEU A 6 -0.97 8.47 9.28
C LEU A 6 -1.83 9.40 8.44
N GLY A 7 -3.06 8.99 8.11
CA GLY A 7 -3.94 9.79 7.27
C GLY A 7 -5.22 9.08 6.86
N ILE A 8 -6.15 9.88 6.36
CA ILE A 8 -7.42 9.49 5.75
C ILE A 8 -7.55 10.25 4.43
N ILE A 9 -8.30 9.70 3.46
CA ILE A 9 -8.52 10.40 2.20
C ILE A 9 -9.14 11.79 2.44
N PRO A 10 -8.54 12.89 1.94
CA PRO A 10 -9.12 14.21 2.11
C PRO A 10 -10.29 14.39 1.13
N ASN A 11 -11.48 14.70 1.66
CA ASN A 11 -12.69 15.04 0.90
C ASN A 11 -13.15 14.04 -0.18
N THR A 12 -14.04 13.13 0.21
CA THR A 12 -14.93 12.45 -0.73
C THR A 12 -16.40 12.77 -0.39
N PRO A 13 -17.25 13.13 -1.36
CA PRO A 13 -18.70 13.07 -1.19
C PRO A 13 -19.10 11.58 -1.26
N GLY A 14 -18.89 10.86 -0.15
CA GLY A 14 -19.13 9.43 -0.11
C GLY A 14 -18.81 8.85 1.25
N ASN A 15 -19.50 7.78 1.63
CA ASN A 15 -19.36 7.08 2.90
C ASN A 15 -18.10 6.18 2.94
N GLU A 16 -17.06 6.56 2.20
CA GLU A 16 -15.85 5.79 1.99
C GLU A 16 -14.68 6.48 2.68
N SER A 17 -13.87 5.72 3.41
CA SER A 17 -12.81 6.29 4.25
C SER A 17 -11.54 5.43 4.23
N PRO A 18 -10.83 5.36 3.08
CA PRO A 18 -9.48 4.84 3.04
C PRO A 18 -8.61 5.48 4.12
N THR A 19 -8.01 4.66 4.99
CA THR A 19 -7.32 5.09 6.21
C THR A 19 -6.06 4.28 6.42
N LEU A 20 -4.98 4.95 6.86
CA LEU A 20 -3.67 4.35 7.10
C LEU A 20 -3.24 4.54 8.56
N TRP A 21 -2.70 3.47 9.14
CA TRP A 21 -2.04 3.46 10.45
C TRP A 21 -0.68 2.78 10.34
N LEU A 22 0.26 3.19 11.18
CA LEU A 22 1.55 2.55 11.40
C LEU A 22 1.53 1.83 12.75
N ASP A 23 1.86 0.55 12.80
CA ASP A 23 2.23 -0.08 14.06
C ASP A 23 3.67 0.28 14.41
N GLU A 24 3.84 1.12 15.42
CA GLU A 24 5.16 1.60 15.86
C GLU A 24 6.01 0.52 16.52
N ASP A 25 5.41 -0.62 16.88
CA ASP A 25 6.15 -1.75 17.46
C ASP A 25 6.83 -2.60 16.37
N GLY A 26 6.15 -2.83 15.23
CA GLY A 26 6.64 -3.70 14.14
C GLY A 26 7.09 -2.95 12.89
N GLY A 27 6.68 -1.70 12.70
CA GLY A 27 6.89 -0.94 11.46
C GLY A 27 5.87 -1.25 10.36
N ASP A 28 4.91 -2.15 10.61
CA ASP A 28 3.91 -2.58 9.64
C ASP A 28 2.84 -1.49 9.41
N LEU A 29 2.34 -1.43 8.17
CA LEU A 29 1.22 -0.57 7.81
C LEU A 29 -0.10 -1.34 7.86
N LEU A 30 -1.06 -0.82 8.61
CA LEU A 30 -2.44 -1.27 8.58
C LEU A 30 -3.21 -0.34 7.65
N ILE A 31 -3.88 -0.91 6.65
CA ILE A 31 -4.53 -0.17 5.57
C ILE A 31 -6.00 -0.61 5.45
N GLN A 32 -6.92 0.34 5.67
CA GLN A 32 -8.32 0.20 5.26
C GLN A 32 -8.47 0.83 3.88
N SER A 33 -8.94 0.07 2.89
CA SER A 33 -9.19 0.59 1.54
C SER A 33 -10.20 -0.26 0.75
N TYR A 34 -10.32 0.00 -0.54
CA TYR A 34 -11.23 -0.72 -1.43
C TYR A 34 -10.69 -2.09 -1.81
N LYS A 35 -11.55 -3.11 -1.84
CA LYS A 35 -11.18 -4.38 -2.48
C LYS A 35 -11.03 -4.19 -3.98
N ALA A 36 -10.03 -4.85 -4.56
CA ALA A 36 -9.88 -4.94 -6.00
C ALA A 36 -11.05 -5.71 -6.63
N THR A 37 -11.41 -5.36 -7.86
CA THR A 37 -12.38 -6.13 -8.65
C THR A 37 -11.77 -7.46 -9.12
N GLU A 38 -12.60 -8.41 -9.55
CA GLU A 38 -12.10 -9.67 -10.10
C GLU A 38 -11.16 -9.48 -11.29
N ASP A 39 -11.43 -8.48 -12.13
CA ASP A 39 -10.59 -8.15 -13.30
C ASP A 39 -9.24 -7.56 -12.87
N GLU A 40 -9.23 -6.67 -11.86
CA GLU A 40 -8.00 -6.14 -11.28
C GLU A 40 -7.17 -7.26 -10.64
N VAL A 41 -7.81 -8.20 -9.93
CA VAL A 41 -7.13 -9.36 -9.35
C VAL A 41 -6.49 -10.20 -10.45
N LYS A 42 -7.24 -10.60 -11.48
CA LYS A 42 -6.70 -11.39 -12.61
C LYS A 42 -5.53 -10.70 -13.29
N ALA A 43 -5.62 -9.38 -13.52
CA ALA A 43 -4.51 -8.62 -14.08
C ALA A 43 -3.25 -8.66 -13.20
N CYS A 44 -3.39 -8.57 -11.87
CA CYS A 44 -2.26 -8.76 -10.96
C CYS A 44 -1.68 -10.19 -11.03
N GLN A 45 -2.53 -11.21 -11.15
CA GLN A 45 -2.09 -12.60 -11.27
C GLN A 45 -1.34 -12.87 -12.58
N GLU A 46 -1.76 -12.24 -13.68
CA GLU A 46 -1.13 -12.35 -15.00
C GLU A 46 0.25 -11.70 -15.05
N VAL A 47 0.44 -10.56 -14.38
CA VAL A 47 1.77 -9.94 -14.21
C VAL A 47 2.71 -10.88 -13.45
N GLY A 48 2.13 -11.68 -12.55
CA GLY A 48 2.83 -12.72 -11.82
C GLY A 48 3.59 -12.20 -10.59
N SER A 49 4.16 -13.15 -9.86
CA SER A 49 5.05 -12.90 -8.73
C SER A 49 6.49 -13.27 -9.10
N ILE A 50 7.41 -13.13 -8.16
CA ILE A 50 8.79 -13.59 -8.34
C ILE A 50 8.85 -15.08 -8.74
N PRO A 51 9.83 -15.50 -9.57
CA PRO A 51 9.91 -16.89 -10.02
C PRO A 51 9.91 -17.89 -8.85
N GLY A 52 9.02 -18.89 -8.93
CA GLY A 52 8.87 -19.91 -7.89
C GLY A 52 7.74 -19.65 -6.88
N HIS A 53 6.99 -18.55 -7.03
CA HIS A 53 5.81 -18.25 -6.20
C HIS A 53 4.52 -18.36 -7.02
N GLY A 54 3.46 -18.90 -6.40
CA GLY A 54 2.12 -18.89 -6.96
C GLY A 54 1.60 -17.46 -7.14
N THR A 55 0.70 -17.29 -8.10
CA THR A 55 0.03 -16.02 -8.37
C THR A 55 -1.35 -15.95 -7.73
N ASP A 56 -1.81 -17.04 -7.13
CA ASP A 56 -3.08 -17.10 -6.42
C ASP A 56 -3.04 -16.31 -5.11
N VAL A 57 -4.14 -15.63 -4.81
CA VAL A 57 -4.34 -14.89 -3.56
C VAL A 57 -5.02 -15.83 -2.55
N PRO A 58 -4.35 -16.23 -1.45
CA PRO A 58 -4.94 -17.06 -0.41
C PRO A 58 -6.18 -16.43 0.26
N ASP A 59 -7.03 -17.24 0.89
CA ASP A 59 -8.27 -16.80 1.54
C ASP A 59 -8.08 -15.73 2.64
N HIS A 60 -6.90 -15.68 3.26
CA HIS A 60 -6.55 -14.71 4.31
C HIS A 60 -5.88 -13.45 3.76
N GLU A 61 -5.68 -13.37 2.45
CA GLU A 61 -5.09 -12.24 1.75
C GLU A 61 -6.13 -11.57 0.84
N THR A 62 -5.90 -10.31 0.49
CA THR A 62 -6.75 -9.62 -0.48
C THR A 62 -5.98 -8.52 -1.18
N ILE A 63 -6.25 -8.35 -2.46
CA ILE A 63 -5.72 -7.21 -3.21
C ILE A 63 -6.63 -6.02 -2.91
N ILE A 64 -6.02 -4.95 -2.40
CA ILE A 64 -6.70 -3.68 -2.16
C ILE A 64 -6.25 -2.63 -3.17
N ARG A 65 -7.19 -1.81 -3.62
CA ARG A 65 -6.93 -0.62 -4.40
C ARG A 65 -6.74 0.56 -3.45
N LEU A 66 -5.50 0.99 -3.29
CA LEU A 66 -5.17 2.18 -2.53
C LEU A 66 -5.24 3.43 -3.43
N PRO A 67 -6.08 4.45 -3.11
CA PRO A 67 -6.13 5.67 -3.89
C PRO A 67 -4.78 6.38 -3.95
N LYS A 68 -4.42 6.88 -5.13
CA LYS A 68 -3.13 7.57 -5.37
C LYS A 68 -2.85 8.69 -4.36
N VAL A 69 -3.89 9.42 -3.94
CA VAL A 69 -3.77 10.49 -2.94
C VAL A 69 -3.29 9.98 -1.57
N MET A 70 -3.55 8.71 -1.23
CA MET A 70 -3.10 8.13 0.04
C MET A 70 -1.60 7.81 0.06
N LEU A 71 -0.94 7.74 -1.10
CA LEU A 71 0.49 7.44 -1.19
C LEU A 71 1.35 8.48 -0.44
N GLN A 72 0.86 9.71 -0.27
CA GLN A 72 1.53 10.75 0.50
C GLN A 72 1.68 10.42 1.98
N TYR A 73 0.84 9.53 2.51
CA TYR A 73 0.85 9.11 3.91
C TYR A 73 1.72 7.86 4.15
N ILE A 74 2.19 7.19 3.09
CA ILE A 74 3.09 6.03 3.22
C ILE A 74 4.48 6.57 3.61
N PRO A 75 5.02 6.18 4.78
CA PRO A 75 6.37 6.54 5.15
C PRO A 75 7.35 6.00 4.11
N ARG A 76 8.24 6.86 3.62
CA ARG A 76 9.38 6.38 2.84
C ARG A 76 10.42 5.86 3.82
N PRO A 77 11.06 4.70 3.58
CA PRO A 77 12.26 4.36 4.33
C PRO A 77 13.24 5.53 4.15
N ASP A 78 13.98 5.86 5.20
CA ASP A 78 15.09 6.80 5.11
C ASP A 78 15.99 6.28 3.99
N SER A 79 15.87 6.91 2.82
CA SER A 79 16.75 6.59 1.71
C SER A 79 18.11 7.05 2.20
N GLU A 80 19.09 6.15 2.29
CA GLU A 80 20.48 6.59 2.38
C GLU A 80 20.66 7.67 1.33
N GLU A 81 21.08 8.85 1.80
CA GLU A 81 21.19 10.08 1.03
C GLU A 81 21.66 9.78 -0.38
N GLY A 82 20.90 10.27 -1.37
CA GLY A 82 21.32 10.25 -2.76
C GLY A 82 22.72 10.82 -2.85
N SER A 83 23.71 9.95 -3.07
CA SER A 83 25.04 10.32 -3.49
C SER A 83 24.86 11.17 -4.74
N GLY A 84 25.07 12.47 -4.58
CA GLY A 84 25.07 13.42 -5.66
C GLY A 84 26.22 13.10 -6.59
N ALA A 85 25.95 12.27 -7.61
CA ALA A 85 26.67 12.34 -8.86
C ALA A 85 26.26 13.65 -9.55
N ARG A 86 26.91 14.74 -9.14
CA ARG A 86 27.12 15.89 -10.02
C ARG A 86 28.19 15.43 -11.01
N ASP A 87 27.74 14.90 -12.15
CA ASP A 87 28.62 14.76 -13.30
C ASP A 87 28.99 16.16 -13.81
N ALA A 88 30.29 16.28 -14.07
CA ALA A 88 31.05 17.47 -14.43
C ALA A 88 30.73 18.00 -15.85
#